data_AF-A0A063BNA8-F1
#
_entry.id   AF-A0A063BNA8-F1
#
_cell.length_a   1.000
_cell.length_b   1.000
_cell.length_c   1.000
_cell.angle_alpha   90.00
_cell.angle_beta   90.00
_cell.angle_gamma   90.00
#
_symmetry.space_group_name_H-M   'P 1'
#
loop_
_entity.id
_entity.type
_entity.pdbx_description
1 polymer ?
#
loop_
_entity_poly.entity_id
_entity_poly.type
_entity_poly.pdbx_seq_one_letter_code
_entity_poly.pdbx_strand_id
1 'polypeptide(L)'
;MTRPIGAPQKWNAQFEESLFLDVARRHRPDFPEKLTVAPREPRSAEELAAVADYYTKMASHDLFIVQVVAKAIDTLFRDDPHFQLVLSRQLGDDGAHAVIGRERVAELTGQDPLPEVDRLVAAHWARIGDLAVRDVAGFLAFQWHYELHILAKLWFQRKTGRIA
;
A
#
# COMPACT_ATOMS: atom_id res chain seq x y z
N MET A 1 -7.48 -0.44 26.12
CA MET A 1 -8.58 -0.33 25.15
C MET A 1 -9.59 -1.43 25.44
N THR A 2 -10.86 -1.10 25.61
CA THR A 2 -11.96 -2.07 25.68
C THR A 2 -12.21 -2.66 24.29
N ARG A 3 -12.41 -3.99 24.20
CA ARG A 3 -12.66 -4.70 22.94
C ARG A 3 -13.94 -4.17 22.27
N PRO A 4 -13.95 -3.90 20.94
CA PRO A 4 -15.16 -3.48 20.25
C PRO A 4 -16.27 -4.52 20.38
N ILE A 5 -17.52 -4.07 20.54
CA ILE A 5 -18.69 -4.94 20.65
C ILE A 5 -18.79 -5.78 19.37
N GLY A 6 -18.78 -7.12 19.50
CA GLY A 6 -18.89 -8.06 18.37
C GLY A 6 -17.57 -8.47 17.70
N ALA A 7 -16.43 -7.88 18.04
CA ALA A 7 -15.13 -8.23 17.44
C ALA A 7 -14.70 -9.67 17.82
N PRO A 8 -14.05 -10.47 16.97
CA PRO A 8 -13.55 -11.82 17.31
C PRO A 8 -12.60 -11.87 18.52
N GLN A 9 -12.46 -13.05 19.16
CA GLN A 9 -11.51 -13.26 20.28
C GLN A 9 -10.06 -13.48 19.82
N LYS A 10 -9.86 -13.87 18.56
CA LYS A 10 -8.55 -14.18 17.97
C LYS A 10 -8.16 -13.07 17.00
N TRP A 11 -6.86 -12.79 16.89
CA TRP A 11 -6.33 -11.85 15.91
C TRP A 11 -6.57 -12.38 14.50
N ASN A 12 -7.38 -11.67 13.72
CA ASN A 12 -7.70 -11.95 12.32
C ASN A 12 -8.15 -10.66 11.62
N ALA A 13 -8.33 -10.71 10.29
CA ALA A 13 -8.72 -9.54 9.50
C ALA A 13 -10.04 -8.89 9.96
N GLN A 14 -11.01 -9.69 10.44
CA GLN A 14 -12.28 -9.18 10.97
C GLN A 14 -12.09 -8.39 12.28
N PHE A 15 -11.17 -8.84 13.13
CA PHE A 15 -10.82 -8.14 14.36
C PHE A 15 -10.12 -6.81 14.06
N GLU A 16 -9.18 -6.79 13.11
CA GLU A 16 -8.52 -5.57 12.64
C GLU A 16 -9.53 -4.57 12.06
N GLU A 17 -10.45 -5.03 11.21
CA GLU A 17 -11.53 -4.19 10.66
C GLU A 17 -12.42 -3.62 11.76
N SER A 18 -12.80 -4.44 12.73
CA SER A 18 -13.64 -4.02 13.86
C SER A 18 -12.95 -2.94 14.71
N LEU A 19 -11.64 -3.10 14.96
CA LEU A 19 -10.84 -2.09 15.67
C LEU A 19 -10.76 -0.79 14.88
N PHE A 20 -10.50 -0.88 13.57
CA PHE A 20 -10.45 0.29 12.70
C PHE A 20 -11.78 1.05 12.71
N LEU A 21 -12.91 0.36 12.52
CA LEU A 21 -14.24 0.97 12.49
C LEU A 21 -14.61 1.62 13.83
N ASP A 22 -14.27 0.99 14.95
CA ASP A 22 -14.48 1.57 16.28
C ASP A 22 -13.70 2.88 16.45
N VAL A 23 -12.42 2.90 16.11
CA VAL A 23 -11.60 4.12 16.15
C VAL A 23 -12.15 5.19 15.20
N ALA A 24 -12.47 4.83 13.96
CA ALA A 24 -13.00 5.76 12.97
C ALA A 24 -14.32 6.39 13.44
N ARG A 25 -15.24 5.60 13.98
CA ARG A 25 -16.56 6.06 14.45
C ARG A 25 -16.51 6.95 15.68
N ARG A 26 -15.47 6.85 16.51
CA ARG A 26 -15.24 7.80 17.61
C ARG A 26 -14.92 9.22 17.12
N HIS A 27 -14.24 9.34 15.97
CA HIS A 27 -13.89 10.63 15.38
C HIS A 27 -14.91 11.10 14.34
N ARG A 28 -15.60 10.17 13.68
CA ARG A 28 -16.62 10.43 12.67
C ARG A 28 -17.78 9.42 12.83
N PRO A 29 -18.83 9.73 13.60
CA PRO A 29 -19.90 8.79 13.91
C PRO A 29 -20.62 8.18 12.70
N ASP A 30 -20.68 8.90 11.58
CA ASP A 30 -21.29 8.47 10.31
C ASP A 30 -20.35 7.67 9.41
N PHE A 31 -19.18 7.25 9.90
CA PHE A 31 -18.19 6.56 9.07
C PHE A 31 -18.75 5.24 8.49
N PRO A 32 -18.73 5.08 7.15
CA PRO A 32 -19.41 3.97 6.49
C PRO A 32 -18.69 2.64 6.76
N GLU A 33 -19.47 1.58 6.93
CA GLU A 33 -18.93 0.23 7.10
C GLU A 33 -18.37 -0.34 5.80
N LYS A 34 -18.95 0.06 4.67
CA LYS A 34 -18.56 -0.34 3.32
C LYS A 34 -18.87 0.79 2.35
N LEU A 35 -18.24 0.76 1.17
CA LEU A 35 -18.64 1.61 0.04
C LEU A 35 -20.14 1.43 -0.22
N THR A 36 -20.88 2.54 -0.22
CA THR A 36 -22.33 2.55 -0.45
C THR A 36 -22.68 2.51 -1.94
N VAL A 37 -21.75 2.91 -2.81
CA VAL A 37 -21.88 2.90 -4.26
C VAL A 37 -20.66 2.19 -4.83
N ALA A 38 -20.87 1.29 -5.79
CA ALA A 38 -19.79 0.61 -6.47
C ALA A 38 -18.89 1.63 -7.20
N PRO A 39 -17.56 1.40 -7.28
CA PRO A 39 -16.69 2.18 -8.14
C PRO A 39 -17.22 2.20 -9.57
N ARG A 40 -17.15 3.36 -10.23
CA ARG A 40 -17.51 3.55 -11.63
C ARG A 40 -16.25 3.76 -12.47
N GLU A 41 -16.38 3.62 -13.78
CA GLU A 41 -15.33 4.03 -14.70
C GLU A 41 -15.22 5.58 -14.79
N PRO A 42 -14.03 6.12 -15.11
CA PRO A 42 -13.85 7.55 -15.40
C PRO A 42 -14.63 7.95 -16.66
N ARG A 43 -15.18 9.16 -16.67
CA ARG A 43 -16.09 9.68 -17.71
C ARG A 43 -15.50 10.85 -18.51
N SER A 44 -14.51 11.52 -17.96
CA SER A 44 -13.81 12.63 -18.61
C SER A 44 -12.32 12.28 -18.77
N ALA A 45 -11.64 13.02 -19.66
CA ALA A 45 -10.19 12.91 -19.80
C ALA A 45 -9.44 13.28 -18.51
N GLU A 46 -9.96 14.23 -17.74
CA GLU A 46 -9.41 14.62 -16.44
C GLU A 46 -9.55 13.50 -15.41
N GLU A 47 -10.73 12.89 -15.30
CA GLU A 47 -10.95 11.75 -14.40
C GLU A 47 -10.08 10.56 -14.80
N LEU A 48 -9.95 10.29 -16.10
CA LEU A 48 -9.10 9.23 -16.61
C LEU A 48 -7.63 9.49 -16.24
N ALA A 49 -7.15 10.72 -16.43
CA ALA A 49 -5.79 11.12 -16.06
C ALA A 49 -5.55 10.99 -14.55
N ALA A 50 -6.52 11.37 -13.72
CA ALA A 50 -6.42 11.25 -12.27
C ALA A 50 -6.38 9.78 -11.80
N VAL A 51 -7.20 8.91 -12.41
CA VAL A 51 -7.19 7.47 -12.12
C VAL A 51 -5.88 6.83 -12.60
N ALA A 52 -5.41 7.19 -13.79
CA ALA A 52 -4.12 6.71 -14.31
C ALA A 52 -2.96 7.13 -13.41
N ASP A 53 -2.90 8.40 -13.01
CA ASP A 53 -1.88 8.93 -12.09
C ASP A 53 -1.92 8.21 -10.73
N TYR A 54 -3.11 7.93 -10.19
CA TYR A 54 -3.26 7.14 -8.97
C TYR A 54 -2.61 5.74 -9.11
N TYR A 55 -2.93 5.00 -10.18
CA TYR A 55 -2.38 3.67 -10.39
C TYR A 55 -0.88 3.69 -10.72
N THR A 56 -0.39 4.71 -11.45
CA THR A 56 1.04 4.91 -11.68
C THR A 56 1.78 5.14 -10.36
N LYS A 57 1.24 5.98 -9.47
CA LYS A 57 1.83 6.22 -8.14
C LYS A 57 1.80 4.97 -7.28
N MET A 58 0.70 4.23 -7.28
CA MET A 58 0.60 2.93 -6.59
C MET A 58 1.68 1.96 -7.10
N ALA A 59 1.78 1.78 -8.42
CA ALA A 59 2.78 0.89 -9.01
C ALA A 59 4.22 1.30 -8.66
N SER A 60 4.53 2.60 -8.70
CA SER A 60 5.85 3.12 -8.33
C SER A 60 6.20 2.90 -6.86
N HIS A 61 5.20 3.05 -6.00
CA HIS A 61 5.36 2.87 -4.57
C HIS A 61 5.65 1.40 -4.25
N ASP A 62 4.84 0.47 -4.76
CA ASP A 62 4.99 -0.96 -4.48
C ASP A 62 6.30 -1.50 -5.07
N LEU A 63 6.69 -1.02 -6.27
CA LEU A 63 7.98 -1.36 -6.86
C LEU A 63 9.16 -0.83 -6.04
N PHE A 64 9.04 0.36 -5.44
CA PHE A 64 10.08 0.87 -4.54
C PHE A 64 10.24 -0.03 -3.31
N ILE A 65 9.13 -0.51 -2.73
CA ILE A 65 9.18 -1.44 -1.58
C ILE A 65 9.82 -2.77 -1.98
N VAL A 66 9.48 -3.33 -3.14
CA VAL A 66 10.13 -4.53 -3.67
C VAL A 66 11.65 -4.36 -3.68
N GLN A 67 12.15 -3.20 -4.14
CA GLN A 67 13.59 -2.94 -4.17
C GLN A 67 14.20 -2.80 -2.77
N VAL A 68 13.51 -2.11 -1.84
CA VAL A 68 13.95 -2.00 -0.44
C VAL A 68 14.00 -3.37 0.25
N VAL A 69 12.95 -4.18 0.08
CA VAL A 69 12.84 -5.52 0.66
C VAL A 69 13.90 -6.46 0.09
N ALA A 70 14.09 -6.46 -1.24
CA ALA A 70 15.13 -7.25 -1.89
C ALA A 70 16.53 -6.86 -1.37
N LYS A 71 16.80 -5.56 -1.21
CA LYS A 71 18.06 -5.07 -0.65
C LYS A 71 18.23 -5.48 0.81
N ALA A 72 17.18 -5.42 1.63
CA ALA A 72 17.23 -5.86 3.03
C ALA A 72 17.50 -7.36 3.17
N ILE A 73 16.90 -8.20 2.31
CA ILE A 73 17.18 -9.64 2.23
C ILE A 73 18.68 -9.88 1.97
N ASP A 74 19.25 -9.19 0.97
CA ASP A 74 20.67 -9.39 0.58
C ASP A 74 21.66 -8.80 1.60
N THR A 75 21.27 -7.79 2.36
CA THR A 75 22.18 -7.07 3.26
C THR A 75 21.95 -7.40 4.74
N LEU A 76 20.81 -6.99 5.29
CA LEU A 76 20.51 -7.07 6.72
C LEU A 76 20.16 -8.50 7.18
N PHE A 77 19.58 -9.31 6.30
CA PHE A 77 19.02 -10.62 6.64
C PHE A 77 19.59 -11.77 5.80
N ARG A 78 20.80 -11.60 5.26
CA ARG A 78 21.48 -12.58 4.38
C ARG A 78 21.61 -13.98 5.01
N ASP A 79 21.80 -14.01 6.33
CA ASP A 79 22.00 -15.25 7.08
C ASP A 79 20.81 -15.59 7.99
N ASP A 80 19.67 -14.92 7.79
CA ASP A 80 18.43 -15.16 8.56
C ASP A 80 17.32 -15.73 7.65
N PRO A 81 17.23 -17.06 7.53
CA PRO A 81 16.24 -17.69 6.65
C PRO A 81 14.79 -17.42 7.07
N HIS A 82 14.53 -17.10 8.35
CA HIS A 82 13.18 -16.78 8.81
C HIS A 82 12.75 -15.41 8.30
N PHE A 83 13.61 -14.39 8.44
CA PHE A 83 13.33 -13.09 7.87
C PHE A 83 13.30 -13.12 6.35
N GLN A 84 14.17 -13.89 5.70
CA GLN A 84 14.10 -14.09 4.24
C GLN A 84 12.75 -14.63 3.79
N LEU A 85 12.20 -15.63 4.49
CA LEU A 85 10.91 -16.21 4.13
C LEU A 85 9.77 -15.20 4.29
N VAL A 86 9.74 -14.48 5.40
CA VAL A 86 8.72 -13.44 5.67
C VAL A 86 8.81 -12.32 4.63
N LEU A 87 10.00 -11.84 4.34
CA LEU A 87 10.24 -10.77 3.37
C LEU A 87 10.00 -11.22 1.93
N SER A 88 10.25 -12.48 1.58
CA SER A 88 9.94 -13.02 0.25
C SER A 88 8.45 -13.02 -0.03
N ARG A 89 7.60 -13.22 0.99
CA ARG A 89 6.15 -13.09 0.85
C ARG A 89 5.77 -11.65 0.49
N GLN A 90 6.31 -10.67 1.21
CA GLN A 90 6.06 -9.26 0.94
C GLN A 90 6.56 -8.85 -0.45
N LEU A 91 7.77 -9.28 -0.82
CA LEU A 91 8.34 -9.05 -2.15
C LEU A 91 7.40 -9.55 -3.27
N GLY A 92 6.80 -10.73 -3.09
CA GLY A 92 5.82 -11.25 -4.03
C GLY A 92 4.50 -10.47 -4.06
N ASP A 93 3.97 -10.08 -2.90
CA ASP A 93 2.71 -9.35 -2.76
C ASP A 93 2.80 -7.93 -3.36
N ASP A 94 3.81 -7.16 -2.95
CA ASP A 94 4.04 -5.80 -3.48
C ASP A 94 4.45 -5.85 -4.97
N GLY A 95 5.19 -6.88 -5.38
CA GLY A 95 5.48 -7.11 -6.80
C GLY A 95 4.23 -7.33 -7.64
N ALA A 96 3.26 -8.10 -7.14
CA ALA A 96 1.98 -8.30 -7.82
C ALA A 96 1.16 -7.00 -7.87
N HIS A 97 1.13 -6.22 -6.79
CA HIS A 97 0.46 -4.91 -6.79
C HIS A 97 1.07 -3.93 -7.80
N ALA A 98 2.40 -3.89 -7.90
CA ALA A 98 3.09 -3.06 -8.87
C ALA A 98 2.71 -3.42 -10.32
N VAL A 99 2.64 -4.72 -10.62
CA VAL A 99 2.22 -5.22 -11.94
C VAL A 99 0.76 -4.85 -12.22
N ILE A 100 -0.16 -5.10 -11.28
CA ILE A 100 -1.58 -4.77 -11.44
C ILE A 100 -1.78 -3.28 -11.70
N GLY A 101 -1.06 -2.42 -10.97
CA GLY A 101 -1.12 -0.97 -11.18
C GLY A 101 -0.67 -0.56 -12.58
N ARG A 102 0.47 -1.09 -13.05
CA ARG A 102 0.98 -0.84 -14.40
C ARG A 102 0.00 -1.30 -15.47
N GLU A 103 -0.47 -2.55 -15.37
CA GLU A 103 -1.39 -3.15 -16.33
C GLU A 103 -2.70 -2.36 -16.41
N ARG A 104 -3.23 -1.89 -15.27
CA ARG A 104 -4.45 -1.09 -15.25
C ARG A 104 -4.27 0.25 -15.94
N VAL A 105 -3.14 0.93 -15.79
CA VAL A 105 -2.89 2.19 -16.54
C VAL A 105 -2.78 1.92 -18.03
N ALA A 106 -2.09 0.84 -18.43
CA ALA A 106 -1.97 0.44 -19.83
C ALA A 106 -3.34 0.12 -20.45
N GLU A 107 -4.20 -0.56 -19.72
CA GLU A 107 -5.59 -0.83 -20.12
C GLU A 107 -6.41 0.47 -20.28
N LEU A 108 -6.31 1.37 -19.30
CA LEU A 108 -7.08 2.61 -19.27
C LEU A 108 -6.66 3.63 -20.33
N THR A 109 -5.37 3.71 -20.64
CA THR A 109 -4.79 4.80 -21.44
C THR A 109 -4.22 4.34 -22.79
N GLY A 110 -4.02 3.03 -22.96
CA GLY A 110 -3.28 2.47 -24.10
C GLY A 110 -1.77 2.74 -24.06
N GLN A 111 -1.25 3.29 -22.95
CA GLN A 111 0.17 3.65 -22.79
C GLN A 111 0.79 2.90 -21.61
N ASP A 112 2.01 2.41 -21.79
CA ASP A 112 2.76 1.79 -20.70
C ASP A 112 3.32 2.86 -19.74
N PRO A 113 2.92 2.88 -18.46
CA PRO A 113 3.42 3.89 -17.52
C PRO A 113 4.83 3.61 -17.01
N LEU A 114 5.49 2.53 -17.45
CA LEU A 114 6.80 2.11 -16.91
C LEU A 114 7.84 3.23 -16.85
N PRO A 115 8.02 4.11 -17.87
CA PRO A 115 8.98 5.21 -17.76
C PRO A 115 8.71 6.17 -16.60
N GLU A 116 7.44 6.44 -16.31
CA GLU A 116 7.05 7.30 -15.19
C GLU A 116 7.17 6.57 -13.85
N VAL A 117 6.83 5.28 -13.81
CA VAL A 117 7.06 4.42 -12.65
C VAL A 117 8.54 4.41 -12.26
N ASP A 118 9.44 4.19 -13.22
CA ASP A 118 10.88 4.19 -13.00
C ASP A 118 11.38 5.55 -12.49
N ARG A 119 10.87 6.65 -13.07
CA ARG A 119 11.20 8.01 -12.64
C ARG A 119 10.79 8.26 -11.19
N LEU A 120 9.59 7.81 -10.79
CA LEU A 120 9.08 7.97 -9.43
C LEU A 120 9.85 7.10 -8.43
N VAL A 121 10.17 5.86 -8.78
CA VAL A 121 11.01 4.98 -7.96
C VAL A 121 12.40 5.60 -7.75
N ALA A 122 13.03 6.10 -8.81
CA ALA A 122 14.30 6.80 -8.71
C ALA A 122 14.20 8.04 -7.81
N ALA A 123 13.09 8.78 -7.86
CA ALA A 123 12.85 9.92 -6.99
C ALA A 123 12.66 9.51 -5.51
N HIS A 124 12.09 8.33 -5.23
CA HIS A 124 12.02 7.79 -3.87
C HIS A 124 13.41 7.47 -3.33
N TRP A 125 14.22 6.75 -4.09
CA TRP A 125 15.62 6.48 -3.73
C TRP A 125 16.45 7.74 -3.57
N ALA A 126 16.29 8.74 -4.44
CA ALA A 126 17.03 10.00 -4.32
C ALA A 126 16.71 10.76 -3.02
N ARG A 127 15.50 10.62 -2.49
CA ARG A 127 15.08 11.31 -1.26
C ARG A 127 15.42 10.54 0.02
N ILE A 128 15.19 9.23 0.00
CA ILE A 128 15.31 8.37 1.19
C ILE A 128 16.72 7.77 1.27
N GLY A 129 17.36 7.51 0.13
CA GLY A 129 18.61 6.77 0.05
C GLY A 129 18.51 5.43 0.76
N ASP A 130 19.60 5.05 1.42
CA ASP A 130 19.69 3.77 2.12
C ASP A 130 19.12 3.81 3.55
N LEU A 131 18.43 4.88 3.96
CA LEU A 131 17.91 5.00 5.33
C LEU A 131 17.07 3.80 5.76
N ALA A 132 16.24 3.27 4.84
CA ALA A 132 15.40 2.09 5.11
C ALA A 132 16.18 0.78 5.26
N VAL A 133 17.44 0.71 4.81
CA VAL A 133 18.23 -0.53 4.79
C VAL A 133 19.61 -0.36 5.43
N ARG A 134 19.85 0.77 6.11
CA ARG A 134 21.13 1.09 6.73
C ARG A 134 21.44 0.17 7.91
N ASP A 135 20.41 -0.14 8.68
CA ASP A 135 20.46 -0.99 9.86
C ASP A 135 19.07 -1.60 10.11
N VAL A 136 18.99 -2.62 10.98
CA VAL A 136 17.74 -3.33 11.29
C VAL A 136 16.69 -2.39 11.88
N ALA A 137 17.08 -1.40 12.68
CA ALA A 137 16.14 -0.45 13.27
C ALA A 137 15.51 0.47 12.21
N GLY A 138 16.31 0.94 11.25
CA GLY A 138 15.85 1.70 10.10
C GLY A 138 14.89 0.89 9.23
N PHE A 139 15.19 -0.39 9.01
CA PHE A 139 14.32 -1.28 8.26
C PHE A 139 13.00 -1.56 8.98
N LEU A 140 13.03 -1.84 10.28
CA LEU A 140 11.80 -2.01 11.06
C LEU A 140 10.97 -0.72 11.12
N ALA A 141 11.60 0.44 11.23
CA ALA A 141 10.90 1.73 11.16
C ALA A 141 10.26 1.97 9.79
N PHE A 142 10.96 1.62 8.71
CA PHE A 142 10.40 1.63 7.35
C PHE A 142 9.18 0.72 7.25
N GLN A 143 9.26 -0.52 7.72
CA GLN A 143 8.15 -1.48 7.70
C GLN A 143 6.97 -1.01 8.55
N TRP A 144 7.22 -0.43 9.73
CA TRP A 144 6.14 0.13 10.55
C TRP A 144 5.49 1.34 9.90
N HIS A 145 6.28 2.25 9.35
CA HIS A 145 5.75 3.42 8.66
C HIS A 145 4.93 2.98 7.45
N TYR A 146 5.46 2.05 6.66
CA TYR A 146 4.79 1.42 5.52
C TYR A 146 3.43 0.84 5.94
N GLU A 147 3.45 -0.17 6.80
CA GLU A 147 2.24 -0.89 7.19
C GLU A 147 1.22 0.04 7.87
N LEU A 148 1.63 0.84 8.85
CA LEU A 148 0.66 1.64 9.62
C LEU A 148 0.11 2.83 8.83
N HIS A 149 0.96 3.56 8.10
CA HIS A 149 0.50 4.74 7.38
C HIS A 149 -0.38 4.36 6.19
N ILE A 150 0.01 3.32 5.45
CA ILE A 150 -0.67 2.93 4.22
C ILE A 150 -1.92 2.12 4.52
N LEU A 151 -1.88 1.15 5.44
CA LEU A 151 -3.08 0.38 5.77
C LEU A 151 -4.20 1.29 6.26
N ALA A 152 -3.90 2.23 7.15
CA ALA A 152 -4.90 3.19 7.62
C ALA A 152 -5.51 3.98 6.44
N LYS A 153 -4.67 4.53 5.56
CA LYS A 153 -5.14 5.26 4.37
C LYS A 153 -5.99 4.38 3.45
N LEU A 154 -5.56 3.15 3.18
CA LEU A 154 -6.30 2.19 2.35
C LEU A 154 -7.65 1.83 2.96
N TRP A 155 -7.72 1.61 4.28
CA TRP A 155 -8.98 1.36 4.99
C TRP A 155 -9.96 2.52 4.85
N PHE A 156 -9.48 3.77 4.91
CA PHE A 156 -10.29 4.95 4.63
C PHE A 156 -10.72 5.01 3.16
N GLN A 157 -9.79 4.85 2.22
CA GLN A 157 -10.07 4.94 0.77
C GLN A 157 -11.03 3.86 0.29
N ARG A 158 -10.92 2.63 0.79
CA ARG A 158 -11.85 1.52 0.47
C ARG A 158 -13.29 1.77 0.92
N LYS A 159 -13.54 2.74 1.79
CA LYS A 159 -14.88 3.02 2.33
C LYS A 159 -15.41 4.39 1.90
N THR A 160 -14.53 5.28 1.43
CA THR A 160 -14.85 6.68 1.13
C THR A 160 -14.36 7.20 -0.22
N GLY A 161 -13.47 6.46 -0.89
CA GLY A 161 -12.83 6.85 -2.14
C GLY A 161 -13.84 7.04 -3.27
N ARG A 162 -13.65 8.08 -4.06
CA ARG A 162 -14.46 8.42 -5.23
C ARG A 162 -13.55 8.94 -6.33
N ILE A 163 -13.92 8.68 -7.58
CA ILE A 163 -13.40 9.44 -8.72
C ILE A 163 -14.06 10.81 -8.64
N ALA A 164 -13.25 11.84 -8.38
CA ALA A 164 -13.66 13.24 -8.27
C ALA A 164 -13.32 13.99 -9.55
#